data_AF-A0A820G7V0-F1
#
_entry.id   AF-A0A820G7V0-F1
#
_cell.length_a   1.000
_cell.length_b   1.000
_cell.length_c   1.000
_cell.angle_alpha   90.00
_cell.angle_beta   90.00
_cell.angle_gamma   90.00
#
_symmetry.space_group_name_H-M   'P 1'
#
loop_
_entity.id
_entity.type
_entity.pdbx_description
1 polymer ?
#
loop_
_entity_poly.entity_id
_entity_poly.type
_entity_poly.pdbx_seq_one_letter_code
_entity_poly.pdbx_strand_id
1 'polypeptide(L)'
;MPITTTASPASDIKATVSWTYTNGITDVKMVITNLKTSQWFAIALSLDDSMGQDHVFICQHFADNTISLQRFINPDGHARPVLANDLPNVGGTFTVSQQKLENGIAYCDFTLSNFGNTRRHSRQISFPELSQTVSYQPLIAYGDLNSSNIIMRHARNARRPLSKNVLLNQSETITVDESVITTPMPITTVSPATDIRVNVSWTYTNGVTDVKMIINNLKTSQWLAIGLSTDDSMGQDHVFICQHLADNTISLQRFVNPDGHARPELANDPANVGGTFNVSQEKFENGVAHCDFTLSNFGNTRRHSRQISFPELSQTVPYQPLIAFGFLDSSNRLQRHSQNARTALSEKVLLNRAETIVYNIGSTGSDSTALMKAHGI
;
A
#
# COMPACT_ATOMS: atom_id res chain seq x y z
N MET A 1 16.74 5.49 -28.55
CA MET A 1 16.12 4.21 -28.96
C MET A 1 15.00 3.90 -27.96
N PRO A 2 13.78 3.57 -28.38
CA PRO A 2 12.72 3.21 -27.44
C PRO A 2 13.06 1.86 -26.79
N ILE A 3 13.01 1.79 -25.46
CA ILE A 3 13.11 0.53 -24.72
C ILE A 3 11.74 -0.14 -24.83
N THR A 4 11.62 -1.13 -25.70
CA THR A 4 10.46 -2.01 -25.77
C THR A 4 10.46 -2.89 -24.52
N THR A 5 9.68 -2.55 -23.50
CA THR A 5 9.41 -3.46 -22.39
C THR A 5 8.45 -4.53 -22.89
N THR A 6 8.98 -5.64 -23.41
CA THR A 6 8.20 -6.85 -23.66
C THR A 6 7.57 -7.27 -22.34
N ALA A 7 6.25 -7.35 -22.28
CA ALA A 7 5.54 -7.92 -21.15
C ALA A 7 6.15 -9.30 -20.86
N SER A 8 6.62 -9.50 -19.62
CA SER A 8 7.11 -10.80 -19.16
C SER A 8 6.02 -11.83 -19.42
N PRO A 9 6.29 -12.93 -20.15
CA PRO A 9 5.28 -13.96 -20.39
C PRO A 9 4.72 -14.42 -19.05
N ALA A 10 3.41 -14.64 -18.98
CA ALA A 10 2.76 -15.21 -17.80
C ALA A 10 3.64 -16.34 -17.27
N SER A 11 4.06 -16.25 -16.01
CA SER A 11 4.84 -17.33 -15.45
C SER A 11 3.92 -18.56 -15.34
N ASP A 12 4.50 -19.75 -15.33
CA ASP A 12 3.75 -20.97 -15.01
C ASP A 12 4.17 -21.44 -13.62
N ILE A 13 4.43 -20.49 -12.70
CA ILE A 13 4.97 -20.81 -11.38
C ILE A 13 3.89 -21.56 -10.62
N LYS A 14 4.26 -22.75 -10.12
CA LYS A 14 3.43 -23.48 -9.15
C LYS A 14 4.21 -23.66 -7.88
N ALA A 15 3.57 -23.40 -6.76
CA ALA A 15 4.22 -23.50 -5.47
C ALA A 15 3.32 -24.21 -4.46
N THR A 16 3.91 -25.10 -3.68
CA THR A 16 3.31 -25.64 -2.47
C THR A 16 4.05 -25.05 -1.28
N VAL A 17 3.32 -24.34 -0.41
CA VAL A 17 3.84 -23.85 0.86
C VAL A 17 3.11 -24.59 1.97
N SER A 18 3.86 -25.27 2.83
CA SER A 18 3.30 -25.93 4.00
C SER A 18 4.06 -25.53 5.24
N TRP A 19 3.43 -25.65 6.40
CA TRP A 19 4.14 -25.54 7.65
C TRP A 19 3.59 -26.49 8.69
N THR A 20 4.46 -26.80 9.65
CA THR A 20 4.14 -27.60 10.83
C THR A 20 4.62 -26.88 12.06
N TYR A 21 3.79 -26.89 13.10
CA TYR A 21 4.14 -26.32 14.39
C TYR A 21 4.55 -27.40 15.38
N THR A 22 5.72 -27.28 15.99
CA THR A 22 6.20 -28.20 17.02
C THR A 22 7.03 -27.44 18.06
N ASN A 23 6.63 -27.52 19.32
CA ASN A 23 7.39 -26.98 20.46
C ASN A 23 7.85 -25.51 20.33
N GLY A 24 6.98 -24.61 19.87
CA GLY A 24 7.34 -23.19 19.72
C GLY A 24 8.04 -22.84 18.41
N ILE A 25 8.26 -23.83 17.54
CA ILE A 25 8.93 -23.69 16.24
C ILE A 25 7.89 -23.96 15.14
N THR A 26 7.83 -23.08 14.16
CA THR A 26 7.08 -23.30 12.92
C THR A 26 8.07 -23.63 11.81
N ASP A 27 8.06 -24.87 11.35
CA ASP A 27 8.85 -25.31 10.21
C ASP A 27 8.05 -25.04 8.94
N VAL A 28 8.57 -24.20 8.05
CA VAL A 28 7.95 -23.83 6.78
C VAL A 28 8.70 -24.48 5.64
N LYS A 29 7.97 -25.11 4.72
CA LYS A 29 8.50 -25.74 3.51
C LYS A 29 7.93 -25.07 2.28
N MET A 30 8.80 -24.68 1.35
CA MET A 30 8.37 -24.11 0.08
C MET A 30 8.95 -24.93 -1.06
N VAL A 31 8.06 -25.52 -1.86
CA VAL A 31 8.40 -26.29 -3.05
C VAL A 31 7.85 -25.55 -4.26
N ILE A 32 8.74 -25.01 -5.09
CA ILE A 32 8.38 -24.12 -6.19
C ILE A 32 8.86 -24.77 -7.50
N THR A 33 7.95 -24.92 -8.45
CA THR A 33 8.21 -25.44 -9.79
C THR A 33 8.10 -24.32 -10.82
N ASN A 34 8.87 -24.43 -11.90
CA ASN A 34 8.93 -23.45 -12.99
C ASN A 34 9.41 -22.04 -12.57
N LEU A 35 10.14 -21.91 -11.46
CA LEU A 35 10.81 -20.66 -11.09
C LEU A 35 12.03 -20.45 -12.00
N LYS A 36 11.93 -19.55 -12.98
CA LYS A 36 13.00 -19.34 -13.98
C LYS A 36 14.19 -18.60 -13.36
N THR A 37 15.33 -18.65 -14.03
CA THR A 37 16.50 -17.83 -13.68
C THR A 37 16.13 -16.35 -13.69
N SER A 38 16.69 -15.60 -12.75
CA SER A 38 16.37 -14.18 -12.52
C SER A 38 14.91 -13.95 -12.11
N GLN A 39 14.29 -14.90 -11.42
CA GLN A 39 12.95 -14.73 -10.83
C GLN A 39 12.97 -14.95 -9.32
N TRP A 40 11.89 -14.54 -8.68
CA TRP A 40 11.67 -14.75 -7.25
C TRP A 40 10.21 -15.10 -6.97
N PHE A 41 10.01 -15.83 -5.87
CA PHE A 41 8.71 -16.17 -5.29
C PHE A 41 8.72 -15.77 -3.82
N ALA A 42 7.62 -15.20 -3.34
CA ALA A 42 7.48 -14.73 -1.98
C ALA A 42 6.18 -15.20 -1.35
N ILE A 43 6.25 -15.46 -0.04
CA ILE A 43 5.08 -15.58 0.83
C ILE A 43 5.16 -14.51 1.93
N ALA A 44 4.03 -13.89 2.22
CA ALA A 44 3.85 -13.03 3.38
C ALA A 44 2.68 -13.52 4.23
N LEU A 45 2.71 -13.21 5.51
CA LEU A 45 1.64 -13.49 6.46
C LEU A 45 1.07 -12.15 6.92
N SER A 46 -0.12 -11.83 6.43
CA SER A 46 -0.70 -10.49 6.54
C SER A 46 -1.87 -10.42 7.49
N LEU A 47 -2.08 -9.25 8.11
CA LEU A 47 -3.25 -8.96 8.95
C LEU A 47 -4.30 -8.10 8.23
N ASP A 48 -3.92 -7.45 7.13
CA ASP A 48 -4.69 -6.42 6.43
C ASP A 48 -4.82 -6.69 4.92
N ASP A 49 -4.62 -7.95 4.55
CA ASP A 49 -4.48 -8.47 3.20
C ASP A 49 -3.29 -7.90 2.40
N SER A 50 -2.50 -6.95 2.92
CA SER A 50 -1.43 -6.24 2.21
C SER A 50 -0.06 -6.77 2.60
N MET A 51 0.89 -6.95 1.66
CA MET A 51 2.30 -7.27 2.00
C MET A 51 3.07 -6.08 2.60
N GLY A 52 2.36 -5.06 3.06
CA GLY A 52 2.93 -3.88 3.68
C GLY A 52 3.17 -4.14 5.14
N GLN A 53 4.38 -3.86 5.62
CA GLN A 53 4.81 -4.04 7.01
C GLN A 53 4.76 -5.47 7.54
N ASP A 54 4.51 -6.42 6.67
CA ASP A 54 4.56 -7.83 6.99
C ASP A 54 5.97 -8.40 6.91
N HIS A 55 6.11 -9.55 7.56
CA HIS A 55 7.19 -10.48 7.28
C HIS A 55 6.99 -11.11 5.90
N VAL A 56 7.95 -10.89 5.00
CA VAL A 56 7.96 -11.44 3.64
C VAL A 56 9.16 -12.38 3.50
N PHE A 57 8.91 -13.63 3.13
CA PHE A 57 9.93 -14.64 2.92
C PHE A 57 10.07 -14.88 1.42
N ILE A 58 11.27 -14.63 0.88
CA ILE A 58 11.49 -14.59 -0.56
C ILE A 58 12.54 -15.63 -0.96
N CYS A 59 12.13 -16.54 -1.83
CA CYS A 59 12.97 -17.50 -2.53
C CYS A 59 13.35 -16.92 -3.90
N GLN A 60 14.64 -16.70 -4.13
CA GLN A 60 15.18 -16.08 -5.34
C GLN A 60 15.99 -17.11 -6.14
N HIS A 61 15.84 -17.10 -7.46
CA HIS A 61 16.63 -17.88 -8.40
C HIS A 61 17.51 -16.94 -9.23
N PHE A 62 18.82 -16.99 -9.00
CA PHE A 62 19.77 -16.09 -9.65
C PHE A 62 20.26 -16.63 -11.00
N ALA A 63 20.92 -15.76 -11.77
CA ALA A 63 21.44 -16.09 -13.11
C ALA A 63 22.57 -17.13 -13.09
N ASP A 64 23.27 -17.27 -11.96
CA ASP A 64 24.30 -18.31 -11.74
C ASP A 64 23.69 -19.65 -11.29
N ASN A 65 22.37 -19.81 -11.41
CA ASN A 65 21.60 -20.99 -11.05
C ASN A 65 21.64 -21.33 -9.54
N THR A 66 21.93 -20.34 -8.70
CA THR A 66 21.84 -20.46 -7.24
C THR A 66 20.46 -20.05 -6.71
N ILE A 67 20.08 -20.63 -5.57
CA ILE A 67 18.86 -20.27 -4.84
C ILE A 67 19.24 -19.58 -3.53
N SER A 68 18.54 -18.50 -3.22
CA SER A 68 18.66 -17.79 -1.95
C SER A 68 17.30 -17.63 -1.31
N LEU A 69 17.22 -17.90 0.00
CA LEU A 69 16.05 -17.64 0.80
C LEU A 69 16.36 -16.55 1.82
N GLN A 70 15.60 -15.47 1.78
CA GLN A 70 15.80 -14.31 2.65
C GLN A 70 14.49 -13.85 3.28
N ARG A 71 14.60 -13.33 4.51
CA ARG A 71 13.52 -12.65 5.21
C ARG A 71 13.63 -11.15 4.96
N PHE A 72 12.54 -10.58 4.51
CA PHE A 72 12.38 -9.15 4.30
C PHE A 72 11.26 -8.61 5.19
N ILE A 73 11.33 -7.32 5.44
CA ILE A 73 10.25 -6.50 6.00
C ILE A 73 9.95 -5.40 5.00
N ASN A 74 8.70 -5.00 4.91
CA ASN A 74 8.29 -3.91 4.05
C ASN A 74 7.83 -2.71 4.89
N PRO A 75 8.75 -1.99 5.55
CA PRO A 75 8.41 -1.06 6.63
C PRO A 75 7.49 0.09 6.23
N ASP A 76 7.48 0.45 4.94
CA ASP A 76 6.74 1.59 4.41
C ASP A 76 5.59 1.16 3.48
N GLY A 77 5.08 -0.06 3.68
CA GLY A 77 3.89 -0.56 3.01
C GLY A 77 4.11 -1.05 1.58
N HIS A 78 4.39 -0.17 0.61
CA HIS A 78 4.49 -0.54 -0.81
C HIS A 78 5.85 -0.22 -1.42
N ALA A 79 6.81 0.13 -0.56
CA ALA A 79 8.19 0.36 -0.93
C ALA A 79 8.90 -0.96 -1.26
N ARG A 80 10.16 -0.85 -1.70
CA ARG A 80 11.03 -1.99 -1.88
C ARG A 80 11.20 -2.71 -0.53
N PRO A 81 11.01 -4.04 -0.46
CA PRO A 81 11.25 -4.79 0.76
C PRO A 81 12.72 -4.63 1.20
N VAL A 82 12.92 -4.39 2.49
CA VAL A 82 14.24 -4.24 3.13
C VAL A 82 14.60 -5.57 3.80
N LEU A 83 15.87 -5.95 3.75
CA LEU A 83 16.31 -7.17 4.44
C LEU A 83 16.06 -7.03 5.93
N ALA A 84 15.46 -8.04 6.54
CA ALA A 84 15.09 -8.01 7.95
C ALA A 84 16.31 -7.87 8.89
N ASN A 85 17.48 -8.34 8.44
CA ASN A 85 18.73 -8.25 9.21
C ASN A 85 19.31 -6.83 9.22
N ASP A 86 18.89 -5.97 8.29
CA ASP A 86 19.35 -4.58 8.20
C ASP A 86 18.49 -3.65 9.07
N LEU A 87 17.41 -4.16 9.66
CA LEU A 87 16.48 -3.40 10.48
C LEU A 87 16.69 -3.70 11.97
N PRO A 88 16.75 -2.67 12.83
CA PRO A 88 16.75 -2.87 14.27
C PRO A 88 15.40 -3.45 14.72
N ASN A 89 15.41 -4.33 15.71
CA ASN A 89 14.23 -4.83 16.41
C ASN A 89 13.21 -5.64 15.58
N VAL A 90 13.65 -6.35 14.53
CA VAL A 90 12.80 -7.36 13.89
C VAL A 90 12.71 -8.59 14.80
N GLY A 91 11.57 -8.76 15.47
CA GLY A 91 11.30 -9.87 16.37
C GLY A 91 11.37 -11.25 15.69
N GLY A 92 11.59 -12.27 16.51
CA GLY A 92 11.64 -13.68 16.12
C GLY A 92 12.88 -14.10 15.34
N THR A 93 13.20 -15.40 15.45
CA THR A 93 14.31 -16.06 14.80
C THR A 93 13.86 -16.62 13.46
N PHE A 94 14.60 -16.33 12.41
CA PHE A 94 14.44 -16.94 11.09
C PHE A 94 15.72 -17.71 10.76
N THR A 95 15.59 -19.00 10.49
CA THR A 95 16.72 -19.87 10.14
C THR A 95 16.41 -20.61 8.86
N VAL A 96 17.24 -20.43 7.84
CA VAL A 96 17.14 -21.21 6.60
C VAL A 96 17.54 -22.66 6.91
N SER A 97 16.62 -23.60 6.70
CA SER A 97 16.89 -25.03 6.87
C SER A 97 17.25 -25.69 5.54
N GLN A 98 16.75 -25.17 4.42
CA GLN A 98 17.07 -25.67 3.08
C GLN A 98 16.96 -24.58 2.02
N GLN A 99 17.94 -24.50 1.13
CA GLN A 99 17.86 -23.75 -0.12
C GLN A 99 18.58 -24.52 -1.23
N LYS A 100 17.84 -25.09 -2.17
CA LYS A 100 18.43 -25.86 -3.29
C LYS A 100 17.55 -25.84 -4.53
N LEU A 101 18.17 -25.99 -5.70
CA LEU A 101 17.50 -26.25 -6.97
C LEU A 101 17.82 -27.68 -7.40
N GLU A 102 16.79 -28.51 -7.57
CA GLU A 102 16.95 -29.90 -8.00
C GLU A 102 15.91 -30.21 -9.08
N ASN A 103 16.36 -30.66 -10.25
CA ASN A 103 15.49 -31.01 -11.39
C ASN A 103 14.49 -29.90 -11.78
N GLY A 104 14.91 -28.62 -11.70
CA GLY A 104 14.05 -27.47 -11.98
C GLY A 104 13.03 -27.13 -10.89
N ILE A 105 13.14 -27.77 -9.73
CA ILE A 105 12.31 -27.52 -8.54
C ILE A 105 13.16 -26.78 -7.50
N ALA A 106 12.73 -25.59 -7.10
CA ALA A 106 13.35 -24.81 -6.04
C ALA A 106 12.73 -25.19 -4.69
N TYR A 107 13.60 -25.52 -3.74
CA TYR A 107 13.25 -25.83 -2.35
C TYR A 107 13.79 -24.71 -1.46
N CYS A 108 12.91 -24.07 -0.71
CA CYS A 108 13.23 -22.93 0.17
C CYS A 108 12.54 -23.13 1.52
N ASP A 109 13.18 -23.92 2.39
CA ASP A 109 12.63 -24.26 3.70
C ASP A 109 13.31 -23.43 4.78
N PHE A 110 12.54 -23.06 5.79
CA PHE A 110 13.01 -22.26 6.92
C PHE A 110 12.23 -22.55 8.18
N THR A 111 12.78 -22.16 9.31
CA THR A 111 12.12 -22.26 10.60
C THR A 111 11.89 -20.87 11.20
N LEU A 112 10.77 -20.74 11.87
CA LEU A 112 10.36 -19.54 12.60
C LEU A 112 10.21 -19.88 14.08
N SER A 113 10.94 -19.19 14.96
CA SER A 113 10.82 -19.38 16.42
C SER A 113 10.89 -18.04 17.16
N ASN A 114 10.50 -18.04 18.45
CA ASN A 114 10.56 -16.86 19.33
C ASN A 114 9.75 -15.64 18.84
N PHE A 115 8.63 -15.90 18.17
CA PHE A 115 7.70 -14.89 17.69
C PHE A 115 6.58 -14.67 18.74
N GLY A 116 6.36 -13.43 19.20
CA GLY A 116 5.21 -13.04 20.02
C GLY A 116 5.45 -12.86 21.53
N ASN A 117 6.66 -12.49 21.98
CA ASN A 117 6.94 -12.38 23.43
C ASN A 117 7.78 -11.18 23.88
N THR A 118 8.05 -10.21 23.00
CA THR A 118 8.70 -8.97 23.46
C THR A 118 7.65 -7.94 23.88
N ARG A 119 7.75 -7.50 25.15
CA ARG A 119 6.92 -6.40 25.66
C ARG A 119 7.20 -5.17 24.81
N ARG A 120 6.15 -4.60 24.21
CA ARG A 120 6.18 -3.31 23.51
C ARG A 120 6.93 -2.28 24.37
N HIS A 121 8.17 -1.97 24.02
CA HIS A 121 8.81 -0.76 24.50
C HIS A 121 8.22 0.41 23.71
N SER A 122 7.58 1.32 24.43
CA SER A 122 6.54 2.25 23.96
C SER A 122 6.97 3.36 23.00
N ARG A 123 8.12 3.24 22.30
CA ARG A 123 8.65 4.30 21.41
C ARG A 123 9.48 3.83 20.20
N GLN A 124 9.49 2.54 19.85
CA GLN A 124 10.18 2.04 18.65
C GLN A 124 9.18 1.43 17.68
N ILE A 125 9.42 1.59 16.37
CA ILE A 125 8.63 0.98 15.29
C ILE A 125 8.62 -0.54 15.54
N SER A 126 7.52 -1.02 16.11
CA SER A 126 7.31 -2.43 16.36
C SER A 126 6.55 -2.98 15.17
N PHE A 127 7.26 -3.65 14.27
CA PHE A 127 6.61 -4.51 13.26
C PHE A 127 5.71 -5.49 13.99
N PRO A 128 4.53 -5.82 13.44
CA PRO A 128 3.67 -6.82 14.04
C PRO A 128 4.47 -8.13 14.11
N GLU A 129 4.94 -8.48 15.32
CA GLU A 129 5.57 -9.77 15.53
C GLU A 129 4.58 -10.83 15.08
N LEU A 130 5.07 -11.81 14.30
CA LEU A 130 4.27 -12.99 14.05
C LEU A 130 3.83 -13.56 15.41
N SER A 131 2.61 -14.03 15.48
CA SER A 131 2.04 -14.60 16.68
C SER A 131 1.47 -15.95 16.33
N GLN A 132 1.72 -16.91 17.21
CA GLN A 132 1.19 -18.26 17.07
C GLN A 132 -0.34 -18.30 17.21
N THR A 133 -0.94 -17.30 17.84
CA THR A 133 -2.39 -17.25 18.15
C THR A 133 -3.18 -16.31 17.26
N VAL A 134 -2.51 -15.56 16.36
CA VAL A 134 -3.16 -14.63 15.44
C VAL A 134 -3.40 -15.31 14.10
N SER A 135 -4.58 -15.08 13.56
CA SER A 135 -4.97 -15.57 12.24
C SER A 135 -4.45 -14.62 11.17
N TYR A 136 -3.64 -15.12 10.25
CA TYR A 136 -3.04 -14.35 9.16
C TYR A 136 -3.70 -14.71 7.83
N GLN A 137 -3.81 -13.75 6.94
CA GLN A 137 -4.05 -13.99 5.54
C GLN A 137 -2.71 -14.28 4.85
N PRO A 138 -2.44 -15.51 4.38
CA PRO A 138 -1.25 -15.73 3.57
C PRO A 138 -1.42 -15.06 2.21
N LEU A 139 -0.38 -14.33 1.82
CA LEU A 139 -0.27 -13.63 0.55
C LEU A 139 0.92 -14.19 -0.21
N ILE A 140 0.77 -14.34 -1.51
CA ILE A 140 1.83 -14.88 -2.37
C ILE A 140 2.07 -13.89 -3.50
N ALA A 141 3.35 -13.69 -3.82
CA ALA A 141 3.81 -12.83 -4.90
C ALA A 141 5.00 -13.46 -5.62
N TYR A 142 5.25 -13.03 -6.85
CA TYR A 142 6.41 -13.42 -7.63
C TYR A 142 6.78 -12.30 -8.61
N GLY A 143 7.96 -12.40 -9.19
CA GLY A 143 8.41 -11.45 -10.20
C GLY A 143 9.82 -11.71 -10.68
N ASP A 144 10.34 -10.74 -11.44
CA ASP A 144 11.67 -10.80 -12.01
C ASP A 144 12.68 -10.01 -11.15
N LEU A 145 13.94 -10.45 -11.16
CA LEU A 145 15.10 -9.74 -10.63
C LEU A 145 15.68 -8.86 -11.75
N ASN A 146 16.22 -7.69 -11.40
CA ASN A 146 16.98 -6.90 -12.36
C ASN A 146 18.38 -7.48 -12.60
N SER A 147 19.15 -6.84 -13.49
CA SER A 147 20.54 -7.18 -13.79
C SER A 147 21.49 -7.10 -12.59
N SER A 148 21.08 -6.46 -11.50
CA SER A 148 21.83 -6.37 -10.23
C SER A 148 21.29 -7.34 -9.17
N ASN A 149 20.48 -8.33 -9.55
CA ASN A 149 19.85 -9.29 -8.65
C ASN A 149 18.94 -8.67 -7.58
N ILE A 150 18.40 -7.48 -7.87
CA ILE A 150 17.51 -6.74 -6.98
C ILE A 150 16.06 -6.97 -7.39
N ILE A 151 15.21 -7.20 -6.38
CA ILE A 151 13.75 -7.22 -6.50
C ILE A 151 13.28 -5.81 -6.84
N MET A 152 12.82 -5.60 -8.07
CA MET A 152 12.33 -4.27 -8.49
C MET A 152 10.82 -4.13 -8.40
N ARG A 153 10.06 -5.15 -8.80
CA ARG A 153 8.58 -5.14 -8.81
C ARG A 153 8.04 -6.57 -8.71
N HIS A 154 6.89 -6.71 -8.05
CA HIS A 154 6.05 -7.91 -8.13
C HIS A 154 5.10 -7.79 -9.32
N ALA A 155 4.67 -8.89 -9.93
CA ALA A 155 3.64 -8.83 -10.98
C ALA A 155 2.34 -8.20 -10.42
N ARG A 156 1.69 -7.30 -11.17
CA ARG A 156 0.51 -6.53 -10.69
C ARG A 156 -0.69 -7.41 -10.33
N ASN A 157 -0.73 -8.63 -10.85
CA ASN A 157 -1.76 -9.63 -10.59
C ASN A 157 -1.30 -10.72 -9.60
N ALA A 158 -0.07 -10.66 -9.10
CA ALA A 158 0.51 -11.64 -8.18
C ALA A 158 0.15 -11.34 -6.73
N ARG A 159 -1.14 -11.10 -6.44
CA ARG A 159 -1.67 -11.03 -5.07
C ARG A 159 -2.97 -11.80 -5.06
N ARG A 160 -2.96 -12.98 -4.46
CA ARG A 160 -4.16 -13.71 -4.10
C ARG A 160 -4.20 -13.79 -2.57
N PRO A 161 -5.11 -13.08 -1.88
CA PRO A 161 -5.54 -13.55 -0.57
C PRO A 161 -6.11 -14.95 -0.81
N LEU A 162 -5.45 -15.95 -0.25
CA LEU A 162 -5.98 -17.31 -0.23
C LEU A 162 -7.28 -17.30 0.57
N SER A 163 -8.28 -18.06 0.18
CA SER A 163 -9.63 -17.98 0.76
C SER A 163 -9.74 -18.39 2.24
N LYS A 164 -8.61 -18.64 2.92
CA LYS A 164 -8.54 -19.12 4.28
C LYS A 164 -7.42 -18.38 5.02
N ASN A 165 -7.79 -17.75 6.13
CA ASN A 165 -6.83 -17.30 7.12
C ASN A 165 -6.22 -18.50 7.83
N VAL A 166 -4.97 -18.37 8.23
CA VAL A 166 -4.17 -19.44 8.81
C VAL A 166 -3.59 -19.06 10.16
N LEU A 167 -3.45 -20.05 11.02
CA LEU A 167 -2.75 -19.92 12.30
C LEU A 167 -1.38 -20.59 12.18
N LEU A 168 -0.32 -19.91 12.64
CA LEU A 168 1.03 -20.46 12.59
C LEU A 168 1.23 -21.66 13.53
N ASN A 169 0.41 -21.77 14.58
CA ASN A 169 0.44 -22.91 15.48
C ASN A 169 -0.34 -24.15 14.98
N GLN A 170 -0.82 -24.11 13.73
CA GLN A 170 -1.53 -25.21 13.10
C GLN A 170 -0.78 -25.65 11.85
N SER A 171 -0.80 -26.95 11.58
CA SER A 171 -0.25 -27.48 10.34
C SER A 171 -1.18 -27.18 9.19
N GLU A 172 -0.67 -26.56 8.14
CA GLU A 172 -1.45 -26.15 6.97
C GLU A 172 -0.64 -26.38 5.69
N THR A 173 -1.34 -26.45 4.56
CA THR A 173 -0.72 -26.54 3.24
C THR A 173 -1.51 -25.72 2.24
N ILE A 174 -0.79 -24.91 1.48
CA ILE A 174 -1.29 -24.03 0.45
C ILE A 174 -0.66 -24.47 -0.87
N THR A 175 -1.50 -24.68 -1.88
CA THR A 175 -1.05 -24.92 -3.25
C THR A 175 -1.46 -23.76 -4.14
N VAL A 176 -0.50 -23.24 -4.89
CA VAL A 176 -0.67 -22.19 -5.89
C VAL A 176 -0.41 -22.78 -7.26
N ASP A 177 -1.36 -22.62 -8.16
CA ASP A 177 -1.22 -22.94 -9.57
C ASP A 177 -1.60 -21.71 -10.42
N GLU A 178 -0.61 -21.15 -11.13
CA GLU A 178 -0.80 -19.97 -11.97
C GLU A 178 -1.67 -20.25 -13.20
N SER A 179 -1.77 -21.50 -13.65
CA SER A 179 -2.59 -21.87 -14.82
C SER A 179 -4.10 -21.66 -14.64
N VAL A 180 -4.54 -21.42 -13.39
CA VAL A 180 -5.94 -21.11 -13.03
C VAL A 180 -6.18 -19.59 -12.94
N ILE A 181 -5.16 -18.75 -13.14
CA ILE A 181 -5.27 -17.29 -13.22
C ILE A 181 -5.70 -16.92 -14.65
N THR A 182 -6.87 -17.41 -15.07
CA THR A 182 -7.41 -17.22 -16.43
C THR A 182 -8.12 -15.89 -16.62
N THR A 183 -8.33 -15.14 -15.55
CA THR A 183 -8.75 -13.74 -15.64
C THR A 183 -7.64 -12.89 -15.04
N PRO A 184 -6.79 -12.25 -15.87
CA PRO A 184 -6.30 -10.94 -15.44
C PRO A 184 -7.53 -10.20 -14.92
N MET A 185 -7.53 -9.84 -13.63
CA MET A 185 -8.46 -8.85 -13.09
C MET A 185 -8.51 -7.77 -14.17
N PRO A 186 -9.66 -7.50 -14.84
CA PRO A 186 -9.66 -6.82 -16.12
C PRO A 186 -8.91 -5.52 -15.93
N ILE A 187 -7.66 -5.54 -16.40
CA ILE A 187 -6.92 -4.34 -16.65
C ILE A 187 -7.65 -3.90 -17.90
N THR A 188 -8.66 -3.05 -17.72
CA THR A 188 -8.77 -1.95 -18.66
C THR A 188 -7.36 -1.40 -18.69
N THR A 189 -6.61 -1.79 -19.72
CA THR A 189 -5.48 -1.04 -20.19
C THR A 189 -6.14 0.22 -20.70
N VAL A 190 -6.54 1.08 -19.76
CA VAL A 190 -6.82 2.46 -20.08
C VAL A 190 -5.46 2.89 -20.57
N SER A 191 -5.38 3.02 -21.89
CA SER A 191 -4.32 3.73 -22.57
C SER A 191 -3.88 4.89 -21.65
N PRO A 192 -2.59 5.06 -21.37
CA PRO A 192 -2.09 6.17 -20.56
C PRO A 192 -2.38 7.48 -21.30
N ALA A 193 -3.60 7.96 -21.18
CA ALA A 193 -4.16 9.10 -21.88
C ALA A 193 -5.28 9.73 -21.04
N THR A 194 -5.09 9.83 -19.72
CA THR A 194 -5.86 10.80 -18.94
C THR A 194 -4.85 11.83 -18.43
N ASP A 195 -4.72 12.93 -19.17
CA ASP A 195 -4.20 14.20 -18.67
C ASP A 195 -5.21 14.70 -17.61
N ILE A 196 -5.18 14.08 -16.42
CA ILE A 196 -6.00 14.53 -15.30
C ILE A 196 -5.31 15.76 -14.76
N ARG A 197 -5.98 16.92 -14.90
CA ARG A 197 -5.49 18.18 -14.35
C ARG A 197 -6.31 18.54 -13.14
N VAL A 198 -5.64 18.67 -12.01
CA VAL A 198 -6.23 19.02 -10.72
C VAL A 198 -5.82 20.45 -10.40
N ASN A 199 -6.81 21.29 -10.10
CA ASN A 199 -6.58 22.56 -9.45
C ASN A 199 -7.19 22.47 -8.06
N VAL A 200 -6.35 22.58 -7.04
CA VAL A 200 -6.76 22.67 -5.65
C VAL A 200 -6.45 24.07 -5.17
N SER A 201 -7.45 24.78 -4.67
CA SER A 201 -7.24 26.07 -4.04
C SER A 201 -7.93 26.08 -2.70
N TRP A 202 -7.44 26.91 -1.79
CA TRP A 202 -8.19 27.20 -0.59
C TRP A 202 -8.01 28.65 -0.16
N THR A 203 -9.00 29.12 0.58
CA THR A 203 -8.96 30.41 1.25
C THR A 203 -9.31 30.21 2.71
N TYR A 204 -8.81 31.09 3.57
CA TYR A 204 -9.09 31.05 5.00
C TYR A 204 -9.78 32.35 5.41
N THR A 205 -11.01 32.23 5.92
CA THR A 205 -11.81 33.36 6.38
C THR A 205 -12.55 32.98 7.65
N ASN A 206 -12.43 33.79 8.72
CA ASN A 206 -13.19 33.65 9.96
C ASN A 206 -13.17 32.24 10.58
N GLY A 207 -12.02 31.56 10.64
CA GLY A 207 -11.94 30.22 11.23
C GLY A 207 -12.32 29.07 10.30
N VAL A 208 -12.66 29.38 9.04
CA VAL A 208 -13.07 28.39 8.04
C VAL A 208 -12.09 28.42 6.87
N THR A 209 -11.57 27.25 6.52
CA THR A 209 -10.84 27.01 5.28
C THR A 209 -11.83 26.51 4.23
N ASP A 210 -12.08 27.31 3.19
CA ASP A 210 -12.88 26.92 2.02
C ASP A 210 -11.96 26.31 0.98
N VAL A 211 -12.17 25.04 0.64
CA VAL A 211 -11.34 24.27 -0.29
C VAL A 211 -12.13 24.01 -1.56
N LYS A 212 -11.51 24.32 -2.70
CA LYS A 212 -12.07 24.06 -4.03
C LYS A 212 -11.18 23.11 -4.79
N MET A 213 -11.76 22.02 -5.28
CA MET A 213 -11.05 21.02 -6.08
C MET A 213 -11.74 20.88 -7.44
N ILE A 214 -11.01 21.24 -8.48
CA ILE A 214 -11.45 21.17 -9.88
C ILE A 214 -10.60 20.13 -10.60
N ILE A 215 -11.24 19.05 -11.05
CA ILE A 215 -10.57 17.90 -11.67
C ILE A 215 -11.03 17.77 -13.10
N ASN A 216 -10.14 18.01 -14.04
CA ASN A 216 -10.40 17.84 -15.46
C ASN A 216 -10.15 16.38 -15.86
N ASN A 217 -11.00 15.84 -16.74
CA ASN A 217 -10.86 14.50 -17.32
C ASN A 217 -10.99 13.33 -16.32
N LEU A 218 -11.61 13.53 -15.16
CA LEU A 218 -11.94 12.42 -14.24
C LEU A 218 -13.01 11.52 -14.86
N LYS A 219 -12.67 10.27 -15.15
CA LYS A 219 -13.59 9.32 -15.79
C LYS A 219 -14.43 8.57 -14.76
N THR A 220 -15.53 8.01 -15.21
CA THR A 220 -16.39 7.12 -14.43
C THR A 220 -15.57 5.98 -13.80
N SER A 221 -15.91 5.62 -12.57
CA SER A 221 -15.18 4.65 -11.74
C SER A 221 -13.74 5.06 -11.43
N GLN A 222 -13.44 6.35 -11.43
CA GLN A 222 -12.15 6.89 -10.95
C GLN A 222 -12.36 7.75 -9.72
N TRP A 223 -11.28 7.93 -8.97
CA TRP A 223 -11.25 8.84 -7.84
C TRP A 223 -9.91 9.58 -7.77
N LEU A 224 -9.95 10.76 -7.15
CA LEU A 224 -8.79 11.55 -6.79
C LEU A 224 -8.85 11.89 -5.30
N ALA A 225 -7.71 11.79 -4.63
CA ALA A 225 -7.56 12.11 -3.23
C ALA A 225 -6.55 13.24 -3.03
N ILE A 226 -6.84 14.12 -2.08
CA ILE A 226 -5.89 15.09 -1.54
C ILE A 226 -5.67 14.75 -0.07
N GLY A 227 -4.41 14.54 0.29
CA GLY A 227 -3.96 14.40 1.67
C GLY A 227 -3.20 15.66 2.12
N LEU A 228 -3.32 16.00 3.40
CA LEU A 228 -2.55 17.06 4.03
C LEU A 228 -1.61 16.44 5.06
N SER A 229 -0.34 16.32 4.72
CA SER A 229 0.62 15.52 5.47
C SER A 229 1.63 16.34 6.24
N THR A 230 2.10 15.87 7.38
CA THR A 230 3.24 16.50 8.07
C THR A 230 4.56 15.81 7.82
N ASP A 231 4.52 14.58 7.31
CA ASP A 231 5.63 13.62 7.18
C ASP A 231 5.76 13.02 5.77
N ASP A 232 5.15 13.65 4.77
CA ASP A 232 5.14 13.24 3.36
C ASP A 232 4.49 11.86 3.10
N SER A 233 3.66 11.38 4.05
CA SER A 233 2.95 10.10 3.98
C SER A 233 1.46 10.30 4.26
N MET A 234 0.57 9.82 3.38
CA MET A 234 -0.89 9.81 3.62
C MET A 234 -1.33 8.79 4.70
N GLY A 235 -0.38 8.15 5.40
CA GLY A 235 -0.64 7.02 6.29
C GLY A 235 -1.51 7.35 7.49
N GLN A 236 -1.36 8.53 8.11
CA GLN A 236 -2.13 8.93 9.29
C GLN A 236 -2.84 10.27 9.11
N ASP A 237 -3.04 10.67 7.85
CA ASP A 237 -3.54 12.00 7.51
C ASP A 237 -5.05 12.03 7.25
N HIS A 238 -5.57 13.25 7.25
CA HIS A 238 -6.85 13.54 6.64
C HIS A 238 -6.73 13.46 5.12
N VAL A 239 -7.57 12.62 4.53
CA VAL A 239 -7.64 12.41 3.09
C VAL A 239 -9.04 12.76 2.59
N PHE A 240 -9.13 13.65 1.61
CA PHE A 240 -10.38 14.06 0.99
C PHE A 240 -10.46 13.46 -0.41
N ILE A 241 -11.48 12.65 -0.68
CA ILE A 241 -11.56 11.86 -1.91
C ILE A 241 -12.79 12.29 -2.71
N CYS A 242 -12.54 12.73 -3.94
CA CYS A 242 -13.55 13.00 -4.95
C CYS A 242 -13.63 11.82 -5.92
N GLN A 243 -14.81 11.20 -5.97
CA GLN A 243 -15.11 9.99 -6.70
C GLN A 243 -16.08 10.30 -7.83
N HIS A 244 -15.80 9.77 -9.02
CA HIS A 244 -16.75 9.76 -10.12
C HIS A 244 -17.38 8.36 -10.20
N LEU A 245 -18.61 8.24 -9.70
CA LEU A 245 -19.33 6.97 -9.53
C LEU A 245 -19.88 6.44 -10.86
N ALA A 246 -20.23 5.15 -10.86
CA ALA A 246 -20.72 4.45 -12.05
C ALA A 246 -22.02 5.04 -12.66
N ASP A 247 -22.82 5.71 -11.85
CA ASP A 247 -24.05 6.42 -12.24
C ASP A 247 -23.79 7.86 -12.73
N ASN A 248 -22.53 8.20 -13.01
CA ASN A 248 -22.07 9.51 -13.47
C ASN A 248 -22.32 10.64 -12.44
N THR A 249 -22.45 10.29 -11.16
CA THR A 249 -22.46 11.26 -10.05
C THR A 249 -21.07 11.47 -9.47
N ILE A 250 -20.91 12.59 -8.75
CA ILE A 250 -19.71 12.89 -7.97
C ILE A 250 -20.01 12.66 -6.50
N SER A 251 -19.10 12.02 -5.79
CA SER A 251 -19.13 11.94 -4.33
C SER A 251 -17.81 12.40 -3.74
N LEU A 252 -17.89 13.29 -2.74
CA LEU A 252 -16.79 13.83 -1.99
C LEU A 252 -16.90 13.34 -0.54
N GLN A 253 -15.88 12.62 -0.10
CA GLN A 253 -15.85 12.00 1.22
C GLN A 253 -14.54 12.30 1.94
N ARG A 254 -14.63 12.50 3.25
CA ARG A 254 -13.47 12.59 4.13
C ARG A 254 -13.15 11.20 4.66
N PHE A 255 -11.88 10.86 4.60
CA PHE A 255 -11.32 9.63 5.13
C PHE A 255 -10.17 9.91 6.08
N VAL A 256 -9.93 8.94 6.95
CA VAL A 256 -8.73 8.89 7.78
C VAL A 256 -8.18 7.48 7.82
N ASN A 257 -6.88 7.37 8.09
CA ASN A 257 -6.22 6.09 8.24
C ASN A 257 -5.62 6.01 9.66
N PRO A 258 -6.37 5.50 10.64
CA PRO A 258 -5.97 5.52 12.06
C PRO A 258 -4.64 4.81 12.33
N ASP A 259 -4.35 3.78 11.57
CA ASP A 259 -3.24 2.88 11.87
C ASP A 259 -2.10 3.01 10.87
N GLY A 260 -2.02 4.07 10.06
CA GLY A 260 -0.92 4.20 9.09
C GLY A 260 -1.05 3.31 7.86
N HIS A 261 -1.81 2.22 7.95
CA HIS A 261 -1.52 0.99 7.21
C HIS A 261 -2.77 0.28 6.65
N ALA A 262 -4.00 0.72 6.98
CA ALA A 262 -5.25 0.08 6.52
C ALA A 262 -5.96 0.86 5.40
N ARG A 263 -7.03 0.26 4.84
CA ARG A 263 -7.95 0.98 3.95
C ARG A 263 -8.44 2.25 4.66
N PRO A 264 -8.43 3.43 4.00
CA PRO A 264 -8.98 4.64 4.59
C PRO A 264 -10.41 4.39 5.10
N GLU A 265 -10.65 4.73 6.36
CA GLU A 265 -11.95 4.63 7.00
C GLU A 265 -12.73 5.93 6.79
N LEU A 266 -14.04 5.81 6.56
CA LEU A 266 -14.93 6.96 6.44
C LEU A 266 -14.93 7.76 7.73
N ALA A 267 -14.49 9.02 7.64
CA ALA A 267 -14.32 9.94 8.76
C ALA A 267 -15.63 10.67 9.11
N ASN A 268 -16.70 9.89 9.32
CA ASN A 268 -18.06 10.41 9.45
C ASN A 268 -18.39 10.95 10.86
N ASP A 269 -17.59 10.63 11.88
CA ASP A 269 -17.83 11.07 13.25
C ASP A 269 -16.92 12.25 13.64
N PRO A 270 -17.43 13.49 13.73
CA PRO A 270 -16.64 14.67 14.12
C PRO A 270 -15.94 14.51 15.47
N ALA A 271 -16.47 13.68 16.38
CA ALA A 271 -15.87 13.44 17.68
C ALA A 271 -14.54 12.68 17.61
N ASN A 272 -14.34 11.87 16.56
CA ASN A 272 -13.19 10.98 16.43
C ASN A 272 -12.07 11.57 15.56
N VAL A 273 -12.37 12.57 14.74
CA VAL A 273 -11.43 13.11 13.74
C VAL A 273 -11.09 14.59 13.92
N GLY A 274 -11.81 15.30 14.79
CA GLY A 274 -11.61 16.72 14.99
C GLY A 274 -12.08 17.56 13.79
N GLY A 275 -12.62 18.73 14.11
CA GLY A 275 -13.14 19.68 13.13
C GLY A 275 -14.39 19.22 12.37
N THR A 276 -14.98 20.18 11.70
CA THR A 276 -16.17 20.02 10.87
C THR A 276 -15.76 19.98 9.41
N PHE A 277 -16.30 19.00 8.69
CA PHE A 277 -16.16 18.85 7.24
C PHE A 277 -17.55 18.97 6.63
N ASN A 278 -17.78 19.97 5.79
CA ASN A 278 -19.04 20.13 5.07
C ASN A 278 -18.77 20.21 3.57
N VAL A 279 -19.42 19.33 2.81
CA VAL A 279 -19.42 19.37 1.35
C VAL A 279 -20.24 20.59 0.90
N SER A 280 -19.64 21.46 0.09
CA SER A 280 -20.32 22.61 -0.51
C SER A 280 -20.68 22.37 -1.97
N GLN A 281 -19.96 21.50 -2.68
CA GLN A 281 -20.28 21.16 -4.07
C GLN A 281 -19.80 19.76 -4.46
N GLU A 282 -20.69 19.01 -5.11
CA GLU A 282 -20.41 17.75 -5.83
C GLU A 282 -21.06 17.85 -7.21
N LYS A 283 -20.27 18.14 -8.25
CA LYS A 283 -20.82 18.37 -9.60
C LYS A 283 -19.90 17.87 -10.68
N PHE A 284 -20.46 17.17 -11.67
CA PHE A 284 -19.75 16.83 -12.91
C PHE A 284 -20.41 17.53 -14.09
N GLU A 285 -19.65 18.37 -14.80
CA GLU A 285 -20.16 19.07 -15.98
C GLU A 285 -19.03 19.24 -17.00
N ASN A 286 -19.32 19.00 -18.29
CA ASN A 286 -18.38 19.20 -19.39
C ASN A 286 -17.01 18.50 -19.20
N GLY A 287 -17.01 17.32 -18.56
CA GLY A 287 -15.78 16.57 -18.29
C GLY A 287 -14.95 17.08 -17.11
N VAL A 288 -15.51 17.98 -16.31
CA VAL A 288 -14.88 18.58 -15.12
C VAL A 288 -15.67 18.18 -13.88
N ALA A 289 -14.97 17.58 -12.90
CA ALA A 289 -15.51 17.32 -11.57
C ALA A 289 -15.17 18.48 -10.63
N HIS A 290 -16.17 18.95 -9.90
CA HIS A 290 -16.08 19.95 -8.85
C HIS A 290 -16.41 19.30 -7.52
N CYS A 291 -15.48 19.40 -6.59
CA CYS A 291 -15.53 18.78 -5.27
C CYS A 291 -15.07 19.81 -4.24
N ASP A 292 -16.00 20.66 -3.83
CA ASP A 292 -15.71 21.77 -2.93
C ASP A 292 -16.21 21.43 -1.52
N PHE A 293 -15.45 21.84 -0.53
CA PHE A 293 -15.76 21.58 0.87
C PHE A 293 -15.18 22.63 1.78
N THR A 294 -15.76 22.74 2.96
CA THR A 294 -15.27 23.62 4.03
C THR A 294 -14.74 22.81 5.19
N LEU A 295 -13.71 23.38 5.79
CA LEU A 295 -13.04 22.89 6.98
C LEU A 295 -13.12 23.97 8.07
N SER A 296 -13.78 23.69 9.20
CA SER A 296 -13.73 24.55 10.40
C SER A 296 -13.44 23.76 11.70
N ASN A 297 -13.11 24.46 12.79
CA ASN A 297 -12.96 23.88 14.13
C ASN A 297 -11.89 22.78 14.29
N PHE A 298 -10.85 22.75 13.44
CA PHE A 298 -9.73 21.83 13.61
C PHE A 298 -8.75 22.35 14.68
N GLY A 299 -8.18 21.45 15.50
CA GLY A 299 -7.18 21.79 16.53
C GLY A 299 -7.70 22.02 17.95
N ASN A 300 -8.90 21.52 18.31
CA ASN A 300 -9.52 21.80 19.60
C ASN A 300 -10.18 20.58 20.28
N THR A 301 -9.90 19.36 19.82
CA THR A 301 -10.40 18.16 20.52
C THR A 301 -9.46 17.82 21.67
N ARG A 302 -9.97 17.94 22.89
CA ARG A 302 -9.27 17.44 24.07
C ARG A 302 -9.05 15.95 23.85
N ARG A 303 -7.78 15.53 23.87
CA ARG A 303 -7.35 14.12 23.88
C ARG A 303 -8.16 13.34 24.92
N HIS A 304 -9.22 12.66 24.50
CA HIS A 304 -9.80 11.61 25.32
C HIS A 304 -8.84 10.44 25.26
N SER A 305 -8.32 10.07 26.42
CA SER A 305 -7.05 9.37 26.66
C SER A 305 -6.93 7.93 26.14
N ARG A 306 -7.72 7.49 25.17
CA ARG A 306 -7.68 6.13 24.57
C ARG A 306 -8.09 6.04 23.09
N GLN A 307 -8.39 7.13 22.40
CA GLN A 307 -8.67 7.12 20.96
C GLN A 307 -7.45 7.60 20.17
N ILE A 308 -7.19 6.91 19.06
CA ILE A 308 -6.12 7.17 18.10
C ILE A 308 -6.12 8.67 17.78
N SER A 309 -5.04 9.35 18.19
CA SER A 309 -4.91 10.79 18.02
C SER A 309 -4.40 11.03 16.61
N PHE A 310 -5.31 11.31 15.68
CA PHE A 310 -4.93 11.86 14.38
C PHE A 310 -4.17 13.17 14.60
N PRO A 311 -3.13 13.48 13.82
CA PRO A 311 -2.57 14.82 13.82
C PRO A 311 -3.69 15.78 13.43
N GLU A 312 -4.25 16.48 14.41
CA GLU A 312 -5.31 17.45 14.17
C GLU A 312 -4.84 18.42 13.09
N LEU A 313 -5.68 18.67 12.08
CA LEU A 313 -5.41 19.76 11.16
C LEU A 313 -5.25 21.04 12.00
N SER A 314 -4.12 21.69 11.86
CA SER A 314 -3.77 22.88 12.63
C SER A 314 -3.54 24.01 11.66
N GLN A 315 -4.08 25.16 11.99
CA GLN A 315 -3.88 26.37 11.20
C GLN A 315 -2.42 26.83 11.20
N THR A 316 -1.62 26.40 12.17
CA THR A 316 -0.23 26.85 12.36
C THR A 316 0.81 25.83 11.93
N VAL A 317 0.39 24.62 11.56
CA VAL A 317 1.30 23.55 11.12
C VAL A 317 1.39 23.58 9.60
N PRO A 318 2.60 23.64 9.02
CA PRO A 318 2.77 23.52 7.58
C PRO A 318 2.59 22.06 7.15
N TYR A 319 1.73 21.83 6.17
CA TYR A 319 1.41 20.52 5.59
C TYR A 319 2.01 20.37 4.20
N GLN A 320 2.51 19.20 3.86
CA GLN A 320 2.78 18.81 2.49
C GLN A 320 1.48 18.32 1.84
N PRO A 321 0.99 18.97 0.77
CA PRO A 321 -0.13 18.45 0.00
C PRO A 321 0.33 17.21 -0.77
N LEU A 322 -0.45 16.15 -0.65
CA LEU A 322 -0.24 14.89 -1.34
C LEU A 322 -1.44 14.64 -2.26
N ILE A 323 -1.19 14.16 -3.49
CA ILE A 323 -2.25 13.81 -4.43
C ILE A 323 -2.13 12.34 -4.81
N ALA A 324 -3.24 11.61 -4.71
CA ALA A 324 -3.35 10.24 -5.17
C ALA A 324 -4.54 10.10 -6.12
N PHE A 325 -4.48 9.14 -7.03
CA PHE A 325 -5.58 8.84 -7.94
C PHE A 325 -5.74 7.33 -8.08
N GLY A 326 -6.97 6.86 -8.29
CA GLY A 326 -7.23 5.43 -8.43
C GLY A 326 -8.55 5.13 -9.11
N PHE A 327 -8.96 3.88 -8.95
CA PHE A 327 -10.19 3.34 -9.53
C PHE A 327 -11.14 2.84 -8.44
N LEU A 328 -12.43 2.79 -8.77
CA LEU A 328 -13.46 2.15 -7.97
C LEU A 328 -13.72 0.73 -8.51
N ASP A 329 -14.11 -0.20 -7.64
CA ASP A 329 -14.64 -1.49 -8.11
C ASP A 329 -16.10 -1.39 -8.56
N SER A 330 -16.65 -2.51 -9.01
CA SER A 330 -18.05 -2.66 -9.39
C SER A 330 -19.04 -2.35 -8.26
N SER A 331 -18.57 -2.24 -7.02
CA SER A 331 -19.37 -1.90 -5.84
C SER A 331 -19.08 -0.48 -5.34
N ASN A 332 -18.48 0.38 -6.18
CA ASN A 332 -18.06 1.75 -5.84
C ASN A 332 -17.10 1.84 -4.65
N ARG A 333 -16.40 0.75 -4.32
CA ARG A 333 -15.40 0.78 -3.24
C ARG A 333 -14.06 1.22 -3.80
N LEU A 334 -13.35 2.01 -3.00
CA LEU A 334 -11.98 2.43 -3.29
C LEU A 334 -11.08 1.21 -3.54
N GLN A 335 -10.58 1.10 -4.77
CA GLN A 335 -9.46 0.22 -5.07
C GLN A 335 -8.16 0.96 -4.81
N ARG A 336 -7.04 0.24 -4.84
CA ARG A 336 -5.70 0.80 -4.66
C ARG A 336 -5.49 1.97 -5.62
N HIS A 337 -4.89 3.06 -5.13
CA HIS A 337 -4.43 4.13 -6.02
C HIS A 337 -3.37 3.60 -6.98
N SER A 338 -3.17 4.31 -8.09
CA SER A 338 -2.02 4.06 -8.95
C SER A 338 -0.72 4.19 -8.14
N GLN A 339 0.28 3.38 -8.47
CA GLN A 339 1.62 3.46 -7.87
C GLN A 339 2.34 4.80 -8.17
N ASN A 340 1.70 5.68 -8.94
CA ASN A 340 2.21 7.02 -9.28
C ASN A 340 1.51 8.10 -8.42
N ALA A 341 1.19 7.79 -7.16
CA ALA A 341 0.91 8.86 -6.20
C ALA A 341 2.15 9.75 -6.16
N ARG A 342 1.98 11.05 -6.46
CA ARG A 342 3.10 11.98 -6.42
C ARG A 342 2.92 12.87 -5.20
N THR A 343 4.02 13.09 -4.49
CA THR A 343 4.20 14.28 -3.66
C THR A 343 3.93 15.49 -4.56
N ALA A 344 2.89 16.25 -4.25
CA ALA A 344 2.39 17.25 -5.17
C ALA A 344 3.33 18.46 -5.28
N LEU A 345 4.16 18.72 -4.27
CA LEU A 345 5.02 19.91 -4.19
C LEU A 345 6.29 19.64 -3.37
N SER A 346 7.32 20.48 -3.55
CA SER A 346 8.48 20.56 -2.65
C SER A 346 8.27 21.48 -1.46
N GLU A 347 7.15 22.18 -1.40
CA GLU A 347 6.85 23.20 -0.39
C GLU A 347 5.63 22.82 0.44
N LYS A 348 5.79 22.93 1.75
CA LYS A 348 4.70 22.80 2.71
C LYS A 348 3.86 24.08 2.72
N VAL A 349 2.55 23.91 2.87
CA VAL A 349 1.55 24.96 2.83
C VAL A 349 0.84 25.11 4.18
N LEU A 350 0.25 26.29 4.43
CA LEU A 350 -0.55 26.54 5.62
C LEU A 350 -2.03 26.66 5.25
N LEU A 351 -2.90 26.01 6.02
CA LEU A 351 -4.36 26.06 5.80
C LEU A 351 -4.99 27.41 6.16
N ASN A 352 -4.29 28.24 6.93
CA ASN A 352 -4.73 29.58 7.31
C ASN A 352 -4.26 30.67 6.32
N ARG A 353 -3.70 30.28 5.18
CA ARG A 353 -3.30 31.17 4.09
C ARG A 353 -4.05 30.77 2.83
N ALA A 354 -4.31 31.76 1.98
CA ALA A 354 -4.84 31.49 0.66
C ALA A 354 -3.73 30.90 -0.21
N GLU A 355 -4.01 29.76 -0.83
CA GLU A 355 -3.05 29.05 -1.67
C GLU A 355 -3.76 28.47 -2.89
N THR A 356 -3.02 28.24 -3.97
CA THR A 356 -3.50 27.56 -5.17
C THR A 356 -2.43 26.64 -5.71
N ILE A 357 -2.81 25.39 -5.92
CA ILE A 357 -1.96 24.31 -6.40
C ILE A 357 -2.56 23.78 -7.69
N VAL A 358 -1.77 23.84 -8.75
CA VAL A 358 -2.12 23.24 -10.04
C VAL A 358 -1.23 22.04 -10.27
N TYR A 359 -1.85 20.90 -10.54
CA TYR A 359 -1.16 19.63 -10.71
C TYR A 359 -1.64 18.92 -11.97
N ASN A 360 -0.70 18.49 -12.81
CA ASN A 360 -0.97 17.75 -14.02
C ASN A 360 -0.51 16.30 -13.82
N ILE A 361 -1.47 15.37 -13.74
CA ILE A 361 -1.19 13.93 -13.80
C ILE A 361 -0.97 13.58 -15.27
N GLY A 362 0.24 13.88 -15.75
CA GLY A 362 0.65 13.57 -17.12
C GLY A 362 0.99 12.10 -17.31
N SER A 363 0.75 11.59 -18.52
CA SER A 363 1.27 10.31 -19.00
C SER A 363 2.77 10.43 -19.28
N THR A 364 3.61 10.48 -18.25
CA THR A 364 5.07 10.42 -18.46
C THR A 364 5.63 9.12 -17.95
N GLY A 365 6.28 8.44 -18.90
CA GLY A 365 7.30 7.40 -18.86
C GLY A 365 7.75 6.80 -17.53
N SER A 366 8.33 5.61 -17.68
CA SER A 366 8.87 4.70 -16.68
C SER A 366 9.83 5.25 -15.61
N ASP A 367 10.16 6.54 -15.56
CA ASP A 367 11.20 7.06 -14.67
C ASP A 367 10.83 8.43 -14.07
N SER A 368 10.12 8.40 -12.94
CA SER A 368 10.29 9.38 -11.86
C SER A 368 9.67 8.81 -10.58
N THR A 369 10.50 8.23 -9.72
CA THR A 369 10.14 7.85 -8.35
C THR A 369 9.88 9.11 -7.52
N ALA A 370 8.62 9.52 -7.40
CA ALA A 370 8.15 10.10 -6.16
C ALA A 370 7.94 8.91 -5.21
N LEU A 371 9.01 8.50 -4.53
CA LEU A 371 8.90 7.62 -3.38
C LEU A 371 8.03 8.34 -2.35
N MET A 372 7.02 7.66 -1.81
CA MET A 372 6.65 7.90 -0.42
C MET A 372 7.94 7.70 0.38
N LYS A 373 8.62 8.79 0.72
CA LYS A 373 9.72 8.76 1.67
C LYS A 373 9.05 8.71 3.03
N ALA A 374 8.92 7.51 3.60
CA ALA A 374 8.96 7.42 5.04
C ALA A 374 10.36 7.89 5.45
N HIS A 375 10.45 9.03 6.12
CA HIS A 375 11.71 9.46 6.69
C HIS A 375 12.05 8.52 7.86
N GLY A 376 13.13 7.76 7.68
CA GLY A 376 13.84 7.12 8.77
C GLY A 376 14.27 8.15 9.81
N ILE A 377 14.10 7.77 11.08
CA ILE A 377 14.83 8.34 12.21
C ILE A 377 16.04 7.44 12.46
#